data_AF-A0AA97B340-F1
#
_entry.id   AF-A0AA97B340-F1
#
_cell.length_a   1.000
_cell.length_b   1.000
_cell.length_c   1.000
_cell.angle_alpha   90.00
_cell.angle_beta   90.00
_cell.angle_gamma   90.00
#
_symmetry.space_group_name_H-M   'P 1'
#
loop_
_entity.id
_entity.type
_entity.pdbx_description
1 polymer ?
#
loop_
_entity_poly.entity_id
_entity_poly.type
_entity_poly.pdbx_seq_one_letter_code
_entity_poly.pdbx_strand_id
1 'polypeptide(L)'
;MDYRKFLGKVESVVLPYLGGGTVDSASRRLRVTTPVTPGWWRFEVKGRDATPREPSEPECLEALPRVRGHAWGRRLVREGAVAEPLELMPEEEPPRRRR
;
A
#
# COMPACT_ATOMS: atom_id res chain seq x y z
N MET A 1 14.89 -12.45 23.61
CA MET A 1 14.57 -11.84 22.29
C MET A 1 15.39 -10.56 22.20
N ASP A 2 16.29 -10.42 21.21
CA ASP A 2 17.21 -9.27 21.15
C ASP A 2 16.67 -8.20 20.19
N TYR A 3 16.13 -7.13 20.76
CA TYR A 3 15.46 -6.04 20.03
C TYR A 3 16.45 -5.17 19.25
N ARG A 4 17.76 -5.27 19.55
CA ARG A 4 18.81 -4.48 18.88
C ARG A 4 19.01 -4.89 17.42
N LYS A 5 18.70 -6.13 17.05
CA LYS A 5 18.78 -6.60 15.64
C LYS A 5 17.73 -5.95 14.72
N PHE A 6 16.70 -5.31 15.26
CA PHE A 6 15.69 -4.58 14.49
C PHE A 6 15.93 -3.06 14.45
N LEU A 7 16.86 -2.54 15.26
CA LEU A 7 17.21 -1.12 15.25
C LEU A 7 18.12 -0.82 14.04
N GLY A 8 17.49 -0.39 12.94
CA GLY A 8 18.21 0.18 11.79
C GLY A 8 18.24 -0.68 10.52
N LYS A 9 17.58 -1.85 10.51
CA LYS A 9 17.36 -2.57 9.25
C LYS A 9 16.49 -1.71 8.34
N VAL A 10 17.04 -1.33 7.20
CA VAL A 10 16.31 -0.69 6.10
C VAL A 10 15.90 -1.78 5.14
N GLU A 11 14.61 -1.83 4.84
CA GLU A 11 14.03 -2.78 3.88
C GLU A 11 13.57 -2.01 2.64
N SER A 12 13.86 -2.56 1.46
CA SER A 12 13.35 -2.03 0.19
C SER A 12 12.17 -2.88 -0.24
N VAL A 13 11.00 -2.27 -0.37
CA VAL A 13 9.76 -2.96 -0.73
C VAL A 13 8.93 -2.12 -1.70
N VAL A 14 8.31 -2.77 -2.68
CA VAL A 14 7.37 -2.10 -3.58
C VAL A 14 5.96 -2.19 -3.01
N LEU A 15 5.29 -1.04 -2.85
CA LEU A 15 3.95 -0.97 -2.26
C LEU A 15 3.04 -0.06 -3.10
N PRO A 16 1.73 -0.35 -3.15
CA PRO A 16 0.76 0.56 -3.74
C PRO A 16 0.51 1.73 -2.77
N TYR A 17 0.77 2.95 -3.22
CA TYR A 17 0.43 4.16 -2.49
C TYR A 17 -0.85 4.76 -3.06
N LEU A 18 -1.88 4.85 -2.22
CA LEU A 18 -3.23 5.29 -2.60
C LEU A 18 -3.51 6.75 -2.18
N GLY A 19 -2.48 7.48 -1.73
CA GLY A 19 -2.62 8.81 -1.13
C GLY A 19 -2.66 8.79 0.41
N GLY A 20 -2.52 9.97 1.02
CA GLY A 20 -2.58 10.14 2.48
C GLY A 20 -1.25 9.95 3.20
N GLY A 21 -1.30 9.71 4.51
CA GLY A 21 -0.11 9.65 5.36
C GLY A 21 0.46 8.25 5.57
N THR A 22 -0.11 7.22 4.94
CA THR A 22 0.22 5.82 5.23
C THR A 22 0.17 4.92 3.99
N VAL A 23 0.95 3.84 4.03
CA VAL A 23 0.84 2.68 3.10
C VAL A 23 0.64 1.41 3.90
N ASP A 24 -0.09 0.45 3.33
CA ASP A 24 -0.31 -0.87 3.93
C ASP A 24 0.62 -1.89 3.25
N SER A 25 1.46 -2.56 4.04
CA SER A 25 2.21 -3.75 3.59
C SER A 25 1.47 -5.02 3.98
N ALA A 26 1.95 -6.17 3.51
CA ALA A 26 1.38 -7.47 3.84
C ALA A 26 1.30 -7.77 5.35
N SER A 27 2.13 -7.12 6.18
CA SER A 27 2.20 -7.38 7.62
C SER A 27 1.75 -6.22 8.50
N ARG A 28 1.81 -4.97 8.01
CA ARG A 28 1.58 -3.78 8.85
C ARG A 28 1.34 -2.51 8.03
N ARG A 29 0.72 -1.53 8.68
CA ARG A 29 0.64 -0.14 8.20
C ARG A 29 1.92 0.63 8.50
N LEU A 30 2.39 1.41 7.52
CA LEU A 30 3.58 2.25 7.59
C LEU A 30 3.22 3.72 7.37
N ARG A 31 3.98 4.63 7.97
CA ARG A 31 3.83 6.09 7.82
C ARG A 31 4.66 6.57 6.64
N VAL A 32 4.05 7.29 5.72
CA VAL A 32 4.74 7.90 4.58
C VAL A 32 5.44 9.17 5.04
N THR A 33 6.76 9.24 4.82
CA THR A 33 7.56 10.41 5.25
C THR A 33 7.39 11.61 4.33
N THR A 34 7.30 11.35 3.02
CA THR A 34 7.06 12.38 1.99
C THR A 34 5.97 11.89 1.05
N PRO A 35 4.83 12.59 0.92
CA PRO A 35 3.79 12.22 -0.03
C PRO A 35 4.31 12.26 -1.48
N VAL A 36 3.91 11.29 -2.29
CA VAL A 36 4.17 11.22 -3.73
C VAL A 36 2.85 11.19 -4.52
N THR A 37 2.89 11.06 -5.84
CA THR A 37 1.69 10.75 -6.61
C THR A 37 1.24 9.32 -6.32
N PRO A 38 -0.07 9.03 -6.25
CA PRO A 38 -0.55 7.67 -6.11
C PRO A 38 -0.06 6.75 -7.24
N GLY A 39 0.13 5.48 -6.90
CA GLY A 39 0.68 4.48 -7.79
C GLY A 39 1.62 3.54 -7.04
N TRP A 40 2.36 2.73 -7.79
CA TRP A 40 3.35 1.80 -7.26
C TRP A 40 4.69 2.50 -7.06
N TRP A 41 5.25 2.37 -5.87
CA TRP A 41 6.52 3.00 -5.50
C TRP A 41 7.40 2.02 -4.74
N ARG A 42 8.70 2.13 -4.96
CA ARG A 42 9.70 1.52 -4.08
C ARG A 42 9.89 2.39 -2.85
N PHE A 43 9.65 1.80 -1.68
CA PHE A 43 9.86 2.44 -0.38
C PHE A 43 11.07 1.86 0.32
N GLU A 44 11.86 2.75 0.93
CA GLU A 44 12.76 2.37 2.01
C GLU A 44 12.02 2.45 3.35
N VAL A 45 11.93 1.30 4.01
CA VAL A 45 11.22 1.14 5.28
C VAL A 45 12.22 1.03 6.42
N LYS A 46 12.12 1.95 7.38
CA LYS A 46 12.90 1.93 8.62
C LYS A 46 11.94 1.99 9.80
N GLY A 47 11.78 0.86 10.50
CA GLY A 47 10.81 0.76 11.58
C GLY A 47 9.36 0.89 11.08
N ARG A 48 8.72 2.02 11.36
CA ARG A 48 7.35 2.34 10.90
C ARG A 48 7.29 3.39 9.81
N ASP A 49 8.43 3.95 9.41
CA ASP A 49 8.49 5.01 8.42
C ASP A 49 8.85 4.41 7.06
N ALA A 50 8.12 4.82 6.03
CA ALA A 50 8.28 4.44 4.64
C ALA A 50 8.63 5.69 3.84
N THR A 51 9.85 5.74 3.31
CA THR A 51 10.33 6.83 2.46
C THR A 51 10.27 6.41 1.00
N PRO A 52 9.45 7.07 0.17
CA PRO A 52 9.41 6.74 -1.26
C PRO A 52 10.72 7.13 -1.93
N ARG A 53 11.19 6.27 -2.84
CA ARG A 53 12.42 6.49 -3.61
C ARG A 53 12.14 6.72 -5.08
N GLU A 54 11.45 5.80 -5.72
CA GLU A 54 11.18 5.84 -7.16
C GLU A 54 9.83 5.18 -7.50
N PRO A 55 9.15 5.64 -8.56
CA PRO A 55 8.04 4.91 -9.15
C PRO A 55 8.49 3.49 -9.53
N SER A 56 7.59 2.53 -9.39
CA SER A 56 7.86 1.13 -9.73
C SER A 56 6.65 0.48 -10.40
N GLU A 57 6.84 -0.73 -10.89
CA GLU A 57 5.74 -1.58 -11.33
C GLU A 57 5.29 -2.47 -10.18
N PRO A 58 4.05 -3.01 -10.19
CA PRO A 58 3.64 -4.00 -9.21
C PRO A 58 4.64 -5.15 -9.13
N GLU A 59 5.03 -5.57 -7.93
CA GLU A 59 5.70 -6.86 -7.79
C GLU A 59 4.77 -7.97 -8.30
N CYS A 60 5.35 -9.07 -8.77
CA CYS A 60 4.60 -10.18 -9.35
C CYS A 60 3.54 -10.69 -8.36
N LEU A 61 2.27 -10.38 -8.63
CA LEU A 61 1.14 -10.73 -7.77
C LEU A 61 0.66 -12.17 -8.00
N GLU A 62 1.33 -12.96 -8.86
CA GLU A 62 0.93 -14.33 -9.23
C GLU A 62 0.91 -15.28 -8.03
N ALA A 63 1.72 -15.02 -7.00
CA ALA A 63 1.75 -15.81 -5.78
C ALA A 63 0.58 -15.49 -4.82
N LEU A 64 -0.14 -14.39 -5.03
CA LEU A 64 -1.28 -14.01 -4.19
C LEU A 64 -2.56 -14.72 -4.65
N PRO A 65 -3.44 -15.12 -3.71
CA PRO A 65 -4.73 -15.70 -4.07
C PRO A 65 -5.53 -14.77 -4.98
N ARG A 66 -5.97 -15.28 -6.12
CA ARG A 66 -6.87 -14.54 -7.00
C ARG A 66 -8.24 -14.42 -6.35
N VAL A 67 -8.67 -13.21 -6.06
CA VAL A 67 -10.03 -12.92 -5.56
C VAL A 67 -10.93 -12.53 -6.73
N ARG A 68 -12.15 -13.09 -6.79
CA ARG A 68 -13.18 -12.75 -7.79
C ARG A 68 -14.51 -12.49 -7.09
N GLY A 69 -15.35 -11.65 -7.67
CA GLY A 69 -16.65 -11.28 -7.10
C GLY A 69 -17.37 -10.20 -7.88
N HIS A 70 -18.47 -9.71 -7.30
CA HIS A 70 -19.22 -8.57 -7.82
C HIS A 70 -18.81 -7.30 -7.07
N ALA A 71 -18.45 -6.25 -7.81
CA ALA A 71 -18.24 -4.93 -7.22
C ALA A 71 -19.60 -4.29 -6.90
N TRP A 72 -19.77 -3.81 -5.67
CA TRP A 72 -20.96 -3.07 -5.23
C TRP A 72 -20.54 -1.89 -4.35
N GLY A 73 -20.50 -0.69 -4.93
CA GLY A 73 -19.92 0.48 -4.27
C GLY A 73 -18.45 0.26 -3.90
N ARG A 74 -18.08 0.53 -2.63
CA ARG A 74 -16.74 0.28 -2.08
C ARG A 74 -16.60 -1.10 -1.44
N ARG A 75 -17.27 -2.10 -2.00
CA ARG A 75 -17.23 -3.48 -1.52
C ARG A 75 -17.05 -4.46 -2.66
N LEU A 76 -16.31 -5.52 -2.37
CA LEU A 76 -16.21 -6.71 -3.22
C LEU A 76 -17.04 -7.83 -2.58
N VAL A 77 -18.11 -8.22 -3.25
CA VAL A 77 -18.97 -9.34 -2.82
C VAL A 77 -18.43 -10.63 -3.42
N ARG A 78 -17.95 -11.54 -2.57
CA ARG A 78 -17.39 -12.85 -2.92
C ARG A 78 -18.37 -13.98 -2.60
N GLU A 79 -17.98 -15.21 -2.93
CA GLU A 79 -18.75 -16.42 -2.62
C GLU A 79 -19.19 -16.49 -1.15
N GLY A 80 -20.39 -17.03 -0.92
CA GLY A 80 -20.99 -17.11 0.42
C GLY A 80 -21.59 -15.78 0.91
N ALA A 81 -21.85 -14.82 0.01
CA ALA A 81 -22.42 -13.49 0.33
C ALA A 81 -21.57 -12.67 1.31
N VAL A 82 -20.26 -12.89 1.33
CA VAL A 82 -19.32 -12.09 2.12
C VAL A 82 -18.98 -10.83 1.34
N ALA A 83 -19.12 -9.66 1.97
CA ALA A 83 -18.81 -8.37 1.38
C ALA A 83 -17.61 -7.73 2.11
N GLU A 84 -16.46 -7.66 1.44
CA GLU A 84 -15.23 -7.08 1.98
C GLU A 84 -15.06 -5.63 1.51
N PRO A 85 -14.48 -4.73 2.32
CA PRO A 85 -14.13 -3.39 1.87
C PRO A 85 -13.18 -3.44 0.66
N LEU A 86 -13.50 -2.67 -0.37
CA LEU A 86 -12.68 -2.48 -1.55
C LEU A 86 -12.32 -1.00 -1.65
N GLU A 87 -11.05 -0.69 -1.45
CA GLU A 87 -10.49 0.64 -1.68
C GLU A 87 -9.83 0.64 -3.06
N LEU A 88 -10.40 1.40 -3.98
CA LEU A 88 -9.82 1.67 -5.29
C LEU A 88 -9.19 3.05 -5.28
N MET A 89 -8.19 3.26 -6.14
CA MET A 89 -7.75 4.61 -6.42
C MET A 89 -8.92 5.42 -6.98
N PRO A 90 -9.06 6.71 -6.62
CA PRO A 90 -10.06 7.57 -7.23
C PRO A 90 -9.85 7.61 -8.76
N GLU A 91 -10.95 7.71 -9.51
CA GLU A 91 -10.89 7.81 -10.98
C GLU A 91 -10.18 9.08 -11.45
N GLU A 92 -10.20 10.14 -10.64
CA GLU A 92 -9.48 11.40 -10.88
C GLU A 92 -8.16 11.46 -10.10
N GLU A 93 -7.14 12.08 -10.71
CA GLU A 93 -5.85 12.35 -10.07
C GLU A 93 -6.07 13.20 -8.80
N PRO A 94 -5.48 12.85 -7.63
CA PRO A 94 -5.81 13.53 -6.39
C PRO A 94 -5.46 15.02 -6.46
N PRO A 95 -6.27 15.88 -5.83
CA PRO A 95 -6.00 17.31 -5.81
C PRO A 95 -4.62 17.57 -5.21
N ARG A 96 -3.78 18.29 -5.96
CA ARG A 96 -2.46 18.75 -5.51
C ARG A 96 -2.66 19.56 -4.22
N ARG A 97 -2.14 19.07 -3.09
CA ARG A 97 -2.13 19.86 -1.85
C ARG A 97 -1.34 21.14 -2.11
N ARG A 98 -1.99 22.30 -1.95
CA ARG A 98 -1.30 23.59 -1.92
C ARG A 98 -0.33 23.58 -0.73
N ARG A 99 0.90 24.03 -1.00
CA ARG A 99 1.95 24.29 -0.01
C ARG A 99 1.55 25.39 0.94
#